data_AF-A0A5D2JSH2-F1
#
_entry.id   AF-A0A5D2JSH2-F1
#
_cell.length_a   1.000
_cell.length_b   1.000
_cell.length_c   1.000
_cell.angle_alpha   90.00
_cell.angle_beta   90.00
_cell.angle_gamma   90.00
#
_symmetry.space_group_name_H-M   'P 1'
#
loop_
_entity.id
_entity.type
_entity.pdbx_description
1 polymer ?
#
loop_
_entity_poly.entity_id
_entity_poly.type
_entity_poly.pdbx_seq_one_letter_code
_entity_poly.pdbx_strand_id
1 'polypeptide(L)' 'GSVHGNGTGSFGKRRNKTHTLCVSCGCHNLSVKAIRRKTTGIGRIRYLCHVPRRFKTGFREGTEAAPRKKVAAAFA' A
#
# COMPACT_ATOMS: atom_id res chain seq x y z
N GLY A 1 30.45 -30.47 -35.15
CA GLY A 1 29.10 -29.88 -35.00
C GLY A 1 29.15 -28.82 -33.92
N SER A 2 29.05 -27.55 -34.28
CA SER A 2 29.05 -26.45 -33.31
C SER A 2 27.76 -26.48 -32.51
N VAL A 3 27.89 -26.87 -31.24
CA VAL A 3 26.80 -26.81 -30.26
C VAL A 3 26.43 -25.35 -30.10
N HIS A 4 25.43 -24.88 -30.85
CA HIS A 4 24.85 -23.58 -30.59
C HIS A 4 24.18 -23.68 -29.21
N GLY A 5 24.90 -23.14 -28.23
CA GLY A 5 24.72 -23.42 -26.81
C GLY A 5 23.44 -22.79 -26.26
N ASN A 6 22.40 -23.60 -26.16
CA ASN A 6 21.23 -23.30 -25.36
C ASN A 6 21.61 -23.42 -23.87
N GLY A 7 21.23 -22.43 -23.07
CA GLY A 7 21.49 -22.41 -21.63
C GLY A 7 22.61 -21.45 -21.23
N THR A 8 23.83 -21.96 -21.03
CA THR A 8 24.89 -21.23 -20.29
C THR A 8 25.34 -19.92 -20.94
N GLY A 9 25.62 -19.93 -22.25
CA GLY A 9 26.04 -18.73 -22.98
C GLY A 9 24.93 -17.70 -23.22
N SER A 10 23.66 -18.10 -23.09
CA SER A 10 22.52 -17.20 -23.33
C SER A 10 22.14 -16.40 -22.09
N PHE A 11 22.36 -16.91 -20.87
CA PHE A 11 22.15 -16.14 -19.63
C PHE A 11 23.11 -14.96 -19.49
N GLY A 12 24.39 -15.13 -19.87
CA GLY A 12 25.39 -14.05 -19.82
C GLY A 12 25.09 -12.86 -20.74
N LYS A 13 24.21 -13.04 -21.74
CA LYS A 13 23.78 -12.00 -22.68
C LYS A 13 22.48 -11.30 -22.27
N ARG A 14 21.81 -11.73 -21.18
CA ARG A 14 20.55 -11.15 -20.69
C ARG A 14 20.80 -9.89 -19.84
N ARG A 15 21.21 -8.81 -20.50
CA ARG A 15 21.48 -7.49 -19.89
C ARG A 15 20.30 -6.52 -19.97
N ASN A 16 19.28 -6.83 -20.77
CA ASN A 16 18.12 -5.97 -20.97
C ASN A 16 17.01 -6.35 -19.99
N LYS A 17 16.43 -5.36 -19.28
CA LYS A 17 15.36 -5.57 -18.31
C LYS A 17 14.01 -5.28 -18.97
N THR A 18 13.17 -6.30 -19.08
CA THR A 18 11.84 -6.21 -19.71
C THR A 18 10.72 -5.91 -18.71
N HIS A 19 10.86 -6.34 -17.46
CA HIS A 19 9.90 -6.07 -16.40
C HIS A 19 10.50 -5.09 -15.38
N THR A 20 10.04 -3.84 -15.45
CA THR A 20 10.38 -2.78 -14.50
C THR A 20 9.26 -2.58 -13.49
N LEU A 21 9.52 -1.84 -12.41
CA LEU A 21 8.52 -1.52 -11.40
C LEU A 21 7.31 -0.83 -12.05
N CYS A 22 6.12 -1.41 -11.87
CA CYS A 22 4.89 -0.80 -12.31
C CYS A 22 4.45 0.24 -11.28
N VAL A 23 4.23 1.48 -11.75
CA VAL A 23 3.87 2.62 -10.88
C VAL A 23 2.44 2.52 -10.36
N SER A 24 1.52 1.93 -11.14
CA SER A 24 0.09 1.94 -10.83
C SER A 24 -0.44 0.57 -10.44
N CYS A 25 -0.29 -0.46 -11.27
CA CYS A 25 -0.97 -1.74 -11.06
C CYS A 25 -0.21 -2.88 -11.77
N GLY A 26 0.37 -3.82 -11.00
CA GLY A 26 1.32 -4.76 -11.60
C GLY A 26 0.77 -5.95 -12.42
N CYS A 27 -0.52 -6.36 -12.31
CA CYS A 27 -1.00 -7.52 -13.08
C CYS A 27 -2.53 -7.61 -13.11
N HIS A 28 -3.09 -7.97 -14.27
CA HIS A 28 -4.50 -8.21 -14.57
C HIS A 28 -5.20 -9.17 -13.59
N ASN A 29 -6.54 -9.08 -13.47
CA ASN A 29 -7.42 -9.85 -12.58
C ASN A 29 -7.62 -11.32 -13.03
N LEU A 30 -6.53 -12.02 -13.36
CA LEU A 30 -6.55 -13.33 -14.00
C LEU A 30 -6.73 -14.49 -13.02
N SER A 31 -6.64 -14.24 -11.71
CA SER A 31 -6.84 -15.27 -10.69
C SER A 31 -7.41 -14.74 -9.39
N VAL A 32 -8.20 -15.56 -8.71
CA VAL A 32 -8.81 -15.25 -7.40
C VAL A 32 -7.76 -14.86 -6.36
N LYS A 33 -6.60 -15.54 -6.35
CA LYS A 33 -5.49 -15.23 -5.42
C LYS A 33 -4.84 -13.87 -5.71
N ALA A 34 -4.70 -13.50 -6.99
CA ALA A 34 -4.15 -12.19 -7.37
C ALA A 34 -5.13 -11.06 -7.01
N ILE A 35 -6.43 -11.27 -7.21
CA ILE A 35 -7.50 -10.33 -6.84
C ILE A 35 -7.43 -10.07 -5.33
N ARG A 36 -7.43 -11.11 -4.48
CA ARG A 36 -7.36 -10.97 -3.01
C ARG A 36 -6.12 -10.25 -2.47
N ARG A 37 -5.03 -10.14 -3.25
CA ARG A 37 -3.82 -9.41 -2.85
C ARG A 37 -3.85 -7.93 -3.27
N LYS A 38 -4.77 -7.56 -4.14
CA LYS A 38 -4.82 -6.23 -4.79
C LYS A 38 -6.15 -5.51 -4.64
N THR A 39 -7.19 -6.18 -4.12
CA THR A 39 -8.51 -5.59 -3.89
C THR A 39 -8.47 -4.37 -2.98
N THR A 40 -9.37 -3.43 -3.23
CA THR A 40 -9.64 -2.30 -2.33
C THR A 40 -9.94 -2.81 -0.92
N GLY A 41 -9.40 -2.13 0.10
CA GLY A 41 -9.49 -2.59 1.49
C GLY A 41 -8.16 -3.07 2.07
N ILE A 42 -7.14 -3.28 1.23
CA ILE A 42 -5.79 -3.67 1.64
C ILE A 42 -4.90 -2.42 1.75
N GLY A 43 -3.99 -2.39 2.72
CA GLY A 43 -3.01 -1.32 2.89
C GLY A 43 -3.56 -0.15 3.71
N ARG A 44 -3.22 1.09 3.33
CA ARG A 44 -3.43 2.25 4.22
C ARG A 44 -4.86 2.77 4.27
N ILE A 45 -5.69 2.50 3.25
CA ILE A 45 -7.11 2.88 3.09
C ILE A 45 -7.56 4.09 3.96
N ARG A 46 -6.83 5.21 3.86
CA ARG A 46 -6.92 6.29 4.86
C ARG A 46 -8.32 6.89 4.95
N TYR A 47 -8.91 7.17 3.80
CA TYR A 47 -10.27 7.69 3.70
C TYR A 47 -11.29 6.62 4.12
N LEU A 48 -11.17 5.42 3.56
CA LEU A 48 -12.13 4.34 3.78
C LEU A 48 -12.09 3.75 5.20
N CYS A 49 -11.01 3.90 5.96
CA CYS A 49 -10.96 3.56 7.39
C CYS A 49 -11.70 4.58 8.26
N HIS A 50 -11.60 5.86 7.90
CA HIS A 50 -12.13 6.95 8.70
C HIS A 50 -13.63 7.12 8.51
N VAL A 51 -14.12 7.00 7.26
CA VAL A 51 -15.52 7.21 6.91
C VAL A 51 -16.47 6.29 7.68
N PRO A 52 -16.33 4.95 7.68
CA PRO A 52 -17.20 4.05 8.45
C PRO A 52 -17.12 4.30 9.96
N ARG A 53 -15.97 4.76 10.46
CA ARG A 53 -15.81 5.15 11.86
C ARG A 53 -16.60 6.42 12.18
N ARG A 54 -16.62 7.40 11.29
CA ARG A 54 -17.44 8.62 11.43
C ARG A 54 -18.93 8.31 11.39
N PHE A 55 -19.37 7.42 10.50
CA PHE A 55 -20.75 6.92 10.49
C PHE A 55 -21.15 6.28 11.83
N LYS A 56 -20.32 5.38 12.38
CA LYS A 56 -20.59 4.74 13.68
C LYS A 56 -20.55 5.69 14.87
N THR A 57 -19.81 6.78 14.75
CA THR A 57 -19.69 7.81 15.80
C THR A 57 -20.66 8.98 15.57
N GLY A 58 -21.57 8.88 14.60
CA GLY A 58 -22.64 9.85 14.36
C GLY A 58 -22.16 11.20 13.82
N PHE A 59 -21.06 11.23 13.05
CA PHE A 59 -20.52 12.46 12.45
C PHE A 59 -20.34 13.62 13.44
N ARG A 60 -19.85 13.32 14.64
CA ARG A 60 -19.51 14.35 15.63
C ARG A 60 -18.41 15.26 15.09
N GLU A 61 -18.80 16.39 14.53
CA GLU A 61 -17.96 17.53 14.17
C GLU A 61 -18.26 18.67 15.14
N GLY A 62 -17.24 19.44 15.52
CA GLY A 62 -17.44 20.64 16.33
C GLY A 62 -17.42 20.47 17.86
N THR A 63 -16.87 19.40 18.43
CA THR A 63 -16.45 19.49 19.84
C THR A 63 -15.23 20.41 19.90
N GLU A 64 -15.43 21.70 20.20
CA GLU A 64 -14.33 22.55 20.67
C GLU A 64 -13.71 21.85 21.86
N ALA A 65 -12.41 21.54 21.75
CA ALA A 65 -11.69 20.96 22.88
C ALA A 65 -11.74 22.00 23.99
N ALA A 66 -12.36 21.64 25.13
CA ALA A 66 -12.39 22.52 26.28
C ALA A 66 -10.95 23.02 26.55
N PRO A 67 -10.76 24.34 26.74
CA PRO A 67 -9.43 24.90 26.90
C PRO A 67 -8.73 24.18 28.05
N ARG A 68 -7.57 23.59 27.73
CA ARG A 68 -6.79 22.82 28.69
C ARG A 68 -6.36 23.78 29.79
N LYS A 69 -6.86 23.63 31.02
CA LYS A 69 -6.33 24.40 32.15
C LYS A 69 -4.85 24.03 32.28
N LYS A 70 -3.95 25.00 32.08
CA LYS A 70 -2.52 24.82 32.38
C LYS A 70 -2.45 24.53 33.88
N VAL A 71 -2.22 23.28 34.25
CA VAL A 71 -1.79 22.98 35.62
C VAL A 71 -0.42 23.63 35.73
N ALA A 72 -0.28 24.64 36.58
CA ALA A 72 1.01 25.24 36.87
C ALA A 72 1.94 24.09 37.27
N ALA A 73 3.12 24.02 36.65
CA ALA A 73 4.14 23.07 37.08
C ALA A 73 4.36 23.29 38.58
N ALA A 74 4.07 22.27 39.38
CA ALA A 74 4.46 22.28 40.78
C ALA A 74 5.99 22.18 40.78
N PHE A 75 6.64 23.32 41.03
CA PHE A 75 8.05 23.33 41.38
C PHE A 75 8.16 22.90 42.85
N ALA A 76 8.72 21.70 43.06
CA ALA A 76 9.45 21.29 44.25
C ALA A 76 10.49 20.25 43.81
#